data_AF-A0A0S8KFT8-F1
#
_entry.id   AF-A0A0S8KFT8-F1
#
_cell.length_a   1.000
_cell.length_b   1.000
_cell.length_c   1.000
_cell.angle_alpha   90.00
_cell.angle_beta   90.00
_cell.angle_gamma   90.00
#
_symmetry.space_group_name_H-M   'P 1'
#
loop_
_entity.id
_entity.type
_entity.pdbx_description
1 polymer ?
#
loop_
_entity_poly.entity_id
_entity_poly.type
_entity_poly.pdbx_seq_one_letter_code
_entity_poly.pdbx_strand_id
1 'polypeptide(L)' 'ELMVNPGDLPEDHDLFICGNDKAAKDRFTTFLTNKLGWKSIIDLGGIASARGMEMILPLWINLYMNLQSANFNFKIVRQT' A
#
# COMPACT_ATOMS: atom_id res chain seq x y z
N GLU A 1 -6.02 -8.35 7.40
CA GLU A 1 -6.32 -7.31 8.41
C GLU A 1 -5.49 -6.04 8.24
N LEU A 2 -4.22 -6.14 7.84
CA LEU A 2 -3.33 -4.98 7.61
C LEU A 2 -3.88 -3.86 6.70
N MET A 3 -4.81 -4.16 5.79
CA MET A 3 -5.46 -3.13 4.97
C MET A 3 -6.32 -2.15 5.80
N VAL A 4 -7.04 -2.69 6.80
CA VAL A 4 -7.96 -1.92 7.65
C VAL A 4 -7.30 -1.44 8.94
N ASN A 5 -6.24 -2.12 9.37
CA ASN A 5 -5.46 -1.76 10.55
C ASN A 5 -3.94 -1.88 10.26
N PRO A 6 -3.33 -0.88 9.61
CA PRO A 6 -1.92 -0.89 9.26
C PRO A 6 -1.00 -0.82 10.49
N GLY A 7 -1.51 -0.43 11.66
CA GLY A 7 -0.77 -0.32 12.91
C GLY A 7 -0.45 -1.65 13.60
N ASP A 8 -0.92 -2.78 13.07
CA ASP A 8 -0.57 -4.12 13.59
C ASP A 8 0.88 -4.52 13.30
N LEU A 9 1.58 -3.80 12.41
CA LEU A 9 3.01 -3.94 12.18
C LEU A 9 3.81 -2.96 13.05
N PRO A 10 5.02 -3.34 13.49
CA PRO A 10 5.86 -2.48 14.35
C PRO A 10 6.42 -1.25 13.62
N GLU A 11 6.46 -1.26 12.29
CA GLU A 11 6.94 -0.15 11.46
C GLU A 11 5.88 0.31 10.47
N ASP A 12 5.94 1.60 10.13
CA ASP A 12 5.07 2.20 9.11
C ASP A 12 5.44 1.67 7.72
N HIS A 13 4.47 1.06 7.04
CA HIS A 13 4.60 0.55 5.67
C HIS A 13 3.84 1.44 4.68
N ASP A 14 4.06 1.21 3.38
CA ASP A 14 3.53 2.08 2.34
C ASP A 14 2.36 1.42 1.60
N LEU A 15 1.29 2.19 1.44
CA LEU A 15 0.22 1.85 0.50
C LEU A 15 0.46 2.54 -0.84
N PHE A 16 0.27 1.81 -1.93
CA PHE A 16 0.33 2.36 -3.28
C PHE A 16 -1.08 2.67 -3.78
N ILE A 17 -1.26 3.83 -4.41
CA ILE A 17 -2.48 4.18 -5.14
C ILE A 17 -2.15 4.60 -6.57
N CYS A 18 -3.09 4.40 -7.48
CA CYS A 18 -3.01 4.92 -8.84
C CYS A 18 -4.43 5.18 -9.39
N GLY A 19 -4.56 6.06 -10.38
CA GLY A 19 -5.84 6.41 -10.96
C GLY A 19 -5.82 7.74 -11.71
N ASN A 20 -6.72 7.87 -12.69
CA ASN A 20 -6.78 9.05 -13.57
C ASN A 20 -7.57 10.23 -12.95
N ASP A 21 -8.43 9.96 -11.98
CA ASP A 21 -9.22 10.99 -11.30
C ASP A 21 -8.51 11.42 -10.01
N LYS A 22 -8.00 12.66 -10.02
CA LYS A 22 -7.33 13.25 -8.86
C LYS A 22 -8.26 13.38 -7.65
N ALA A 23 -9.50 13.84 -7.85
CA ALA A 23 -10.46 14.04 -6.76
C ALA A 23 -10.88 12.70 -6.13
N ALA A 24 -10.95 11.63 -6.91
CA ALA A 24 -11.15 10.28 -6.39
C ALA A 24 -9.96 9.84 -5.52
N LYS A 25 -8.71 10.02 -5.99
CA LYS A 25 -7.50 9.70 -5.23
C LYS A 25 -7.40 10.50 -3.93
N ASP A 26 -7.69 11.79 -3.96
CA ASP A 26 -7.66 12.66 -2.78
C ASP A 26 -8.69 12.19 -1.72
N ARG A 27 -9.93 11.90 -2.15
CA ARG A 27 -10.98 11.37 -1.27
C ARG A 27 -10.58 10.04 -0.64
N PHE A 28 -10.02 9.14 -1.43
CA PHE A 28 -9.59 7.83 -0.94
C PHE A 28 -8.41 7.93 0.03
N THR A 29 -7.41 8.75 -0.30
CA THR A 29 -6.27 9.04 0.59
C THR A 29 -6.74 9.60 1.92
N THR A 30 -7.65 10.57 1.91
CA THR A 30 -8.23 11.17 3.12
C THR A 30 -8.96 10.13 3.98
N PHE A 31 -9.69 9.21 3.35
CA PHE A 31 -10.36 8.12 4.06
C PHE A 31 -9.33 7.17 4.70
N LEU A 32 -8.32 6.74 3.94
CA LEU A 32 -7.28 5.83 4.42
C LEU A 32 -6.52 6.40 5.61
N THR A 33 -6.13 7.68 5.56
CA THR A 33 -5.40 8.33 6.66
C THR A 33 -6.29 8.52 7.87
N ASN A 34 -7.49 9.07 7.69
CA ASN A 34 -8.31 9.53 8.81
C ASN A 34 -9.15 8.42 9.45
N LYS A 35 -9.47 7.36 8.70
CA LYS A 35 -10.35 6.27 9.16
C LYS A 35 -9.60 4.96 9.39
N LEU A 36 -8.60 4.66 8.57
CA LEU A 36 -7.87 3.40 8.65
C LEU A 36 -6.45 3.56 9.22
N GLY A 37 -5.97 4.79 9.48
CA GLY A 37 -4.69 5.00 10.16
C GLY A 37 -3.45 4.82 9.28
N TRP A 38 -3.59 4.81 7.96
CA TRP A 38 -2.45 4.79 7.04
C TRP A 38 -1.64 6.08 7.16
N LYS A 39 -0.32 5.96 7.37
CA LYS A 39 0.58 7.12 7.52
C LYS A 39 1.41 7.42 6.27
N SER A 40 1.57 6.45 5.39
CA SER A 40 2.34 6.58 4.16
C SER A 40 1.57 6.05 2.96
N ILE A 41 1.30 6.94 2.01
CA ILE A 41 0.59 6.63 0.77
C ILE A 41 1.41 7.19 -0.39
N ILE A 42 1.75 6.33 -1.34
CA ILE A 42 2.54 6.67 -2.52
C ILE A 42 1.61 6.63 -3.75
N ASP A 43 1.39 7.78 -4.35
CA ASP A 43 0.65 7.90 -5.61
C ASP A 43 1.58 7.58 -6.80
N LEU A 44 1.32 6.46 -7.47
CA LEU A 44 2.05 5.99 -8.64
C LEU A 44 1.58 6.66 -9.95
N GLY A 45 0.64 7.60 -9.89
CA GLY A 45 0.15 8.37 -11.03
C GLY A 45 -1.15 7.82 -11.62
N GLY A 46 -1.20 7.73 -12.96
CA GLY A 46 -2.40 7.31 -13.70
C GLY A 46 -2.68 5.81 -13.60
N ILE A 47 -3.83 5.38 -14.11
CA ILE A 47 -4.29 3.98 -13.99
C ILE A 47 -3.36 2.96 -14.69
N ALA A 48 -2.58 3.41 -15.67
CA ALA A 48 -1.60 2.54 -16.35
C ALA A 48 -0.53 1.98 -15.39
N SER A 49 -0.26 2.68 -14.28
CA SER A 49 0.68 2.24 -13.24
C SER A 49 0.18 1.03 -12.45
N ALA A 50 -1.12 0.69 -12.53
CA ALA A 50 -1.69 -0.50 -11.91
C ALA A 50 -0.96 -1.78 -12.35
N ARG A 51 -0.45 -1.83 -13.58
CA ARG A 51 0.33 -2.97 -14.08
C ARG A 51 1.54 -3.28 -13.20
N GLY A 52 2.33 -2.25 -12.85
CA GLY A 52 3.48 -2.42 -11.96
C GLY A 52 3.07 -2.78 -10.54
N MET A 53 1.98 -2.19 -10.05
CA MET A 53 1.43 -2.47 -8.72
C MET A 53 0.96 -3.93 -8.59
N GLU A 54 0.21 -4.45 -9.57
CA GLU A 54 -0.29 -5.83 -9.62
C GLU A 54 0.85 -6.85 -9.73
N MET A 55 1.94 -6.51 -10.43
CA MET A 55 3.12 -7.37 -10.56
C MET A 55 3.88 -7.60 -9.24
N ILE A 56 3.54 -6.89 -8.16
CA ILE A 56 4.08 -7.17 -6.82
C ILE A 56 3.47 -8.45 -6.23
N LEU A 57 2.26 -8.85 -6.66
CA LEU A 57 1.53 -9.98 -6.06
C LEU A 57 2.30 -11.31 -6.08
N PRO A 58 2.96 -11.74 -7.18
CA PRO A 58 3.75 -12.96 -7.16
C PRO A 58 4.87 -12.97 -6.11
N LEU A 59 5.54 -11.83 -5.88
CA LEU A 59 6.53 -11.69 -4.82
C LEU A 59 5.87 -11.79 -3.44
N TRP A 60 4.74 -11.11 -3.25
CA TRP A 60 3.98 -11.18 -2.00
C TRP A 60 3.55 -12.62 -1.69
N ILE A 61 3.10 -13.38 -2.69
CA ILE A 61 2.72 -14.80 -2.54
C ILE A 61 3.92 -15.65 -2.09
N ASN A 62 5.10 -15.44 -2.68
CA ASN A 62 6.32 -16.14 -2.25
C ASN A 62 6.69 -15.83 -0.79
N LEU A 63 6.55 -14.58 -0.36
CA LEU A 63 6.78 -14.18 1.03
C LEU A 63 5.75 -14.81 1.97
N TYR A 64 4.47 -14.80 1.59
CA TYR A 64 3.41 -15.45 2.36
C TYR A 64 3.69 -16.94 2.56
N MET A 65 4.09 -17.65 1.49
CA MET A 65 4.44 -19.07 1.57
C MET A 65 5.71 -19.31 2.41
N ASN A 66 6.69 -18.42 2.39
CA ASN A 66 7.93 -18.62 3.15
C ASN A 66 7.76 -18.26 4.64
N LEU A 67 7.07 -17.15 4.93
CA LEU A 67 6.84 -16.63 6.28
C LEU A 67 5.68 -17.32 7.00
N GLN A 68 4.84 -18.08 6.28
CA GLN A 68 3.64 -18.74 6.82
C GLN A 68 2.69 -17.77 7.54
N SER A 69 2.69 -16.51 7.11
CA SER A 69 1.94 -15.43 7.73
C SER A 69 1.63 -14.35 6.70
N ALA A 70 0.47 -13.71 6.79
CA ALA A 70 0.11 -12.53 6.00
C ALA A 70 0.40 -11.20 6.73
N ASN A 71 0.95 -11.25 7.94
CA ASN A 71 1.28 -10.08 8.75
C ASN A 71 2.66 -9.52 8.38
N PHE A 72 2.78 -9.06 7.14
CA PHE A 72 3.94 -8.34 6.62
C PHE A 72 3.49 -7.38 5.52
N ASN A 73 4.29 -6.34 5.23
CA ASN A 73 4.02 -5.43 4.13
C ASN A 73 5.31 -4.78 3.60
N PHE A 74 5.19 -4.00 2.53
CA PHE A 74 6.33 -3.34 1.87
C PHE A 74 6.60 -1.93 2.42
N LYS A 75 7.88 -1.59 2.56
CA LYS A 75 8.36 -0.23 2.87
C LYS A 75 9.39 0.20 1.83
N ILE A 76 9.16 1.35 1.20
CA ILE A 76 10.06 2.02 0.28
C ILE A 76 10.95 2.97 1.07
N VAL A 77 12.21 2.60 1.22
CA VAL A 77 13.24 3.44 1.84
C VAL A 77 13.92 4.26 0.74
N ARG A 78 13.95 5.59 0.90
CA ARG A 78 14.57 6.53 -0.05
C ARG A 78 15.31 7.63 0.69
N GLN A 79 16.34 8.20 0.07
CA GLN A 79 16.97 9.42 0.57
C GLN A 79 15.99 10.59 0.37
N THR A 80 15.79 11.38 1.42
CA THR A 80 14.98 12.61 1.41
C THR A 80 15.81 13.80 0.98
#